data_AF-A0A356Q198-F1
#
_entry.id   AF-A0A356Q198-F1
#
_cell.length_a   1.000
_cell.length_b   1.000
_cell.length_c   1.000
_cell.angle_alpha   90.00
_cell.angle_beta   90.00
_cell.angle_gamma   90.00
#
_symmetry.space_group_name_H-M   'P 1'
#
loop_
_entity.id
_entity.type
_entity.pdbx_description
1 polymer ?
#
loop_
_entity_poly.entity_id
_entity_poly.type
_entity_poly.pdbx_seq_one_letter_code
_entity_poly.pdbx_strand_id
1 'polypeptide(L)'
;LDDGGDATMYILLGARAEAGEDVLANPTSEEEEFLKAQIHKRKDSSPGWFTRQRDAIKGVSEETTTGVLRLYQLAEAGGLPFPAINVNDSVTKSKFDNLYGCRESLVDGIRRATDVMLAGKVAVVAGYGDVGK
;
A
#
# COMPACT_ATOMS: atom_id res chain seq x y z
N LEU A 1 -4.58 -3.55 -10.23
CA LEU A 1 -3.13 -3.55 -9.96
C LEU A 1 -2.90 -2.49 -8.93
N ASP A 2 -2.27 -2.86 -7.84
CA ASP A 2 -2.03 -2.02 -6.68
C ASP A 2 -0.65 -2.36 -6.12
N ASP A 3 0.01 -1.35 -5.55
CA ASP A 3 1.29 -1.48 -4.86
C ASP A 3 1.21 -0.67 -3.57
N GLY A 4 1.13 -1.38 -2.44
CA GLY A 4 0.98 -0.81 -1.11
C GLY A 4 -0.49 -0.80 -0.64
N GLY A 5 -1.45 -1.02 -1.53
CA GLY A 5 -2.87 -1.15 -1.21
C GLY A 5 -3.65 0.16 -1.11
N ASP A 6 -3.06 1.29 -1.49
CA ASP A 6 -3.68 2.61 -1.34
C ASP A 6 -4.84 2.83 -2.31
N ALA A 7 -4.76 2.31 -3.54
CA ALA A 7 -5.86 2.42 -4.49
C ALA A 7 -7.07 1.59 -4.02
N THR A 8 -6.81 0.38 -3.51
CA THR A 8 -7.81 -0.49 -2.90
C THR A 8 -8.45 0.19 -1.69
N MET A 9 -7.62 0.71 -0.77
CA MET A 9 -8.09 1.39 0.44
C MET A 9 -8.94 2.62 0.09
N TYR A 10 -8.53 3.43 -0.88
CA TYR A 10 -9.29 4.62 -1.31
C TYR A 10 -10.70 4.26 -1.77
N ILE A 11 -10.85 3.19 -2.57
CA ILE A 11 -12.16 2.75 -3.04
C ILE A 11 -13.01 2.19 -1.90
N LEU A 12 -12.45 1.33 -1.05
CA LEU A 12 -13.20 0.66 0.02
C LEU A 12 -13.62 1.63 1.13
N LEU A 13 -12.73 2.53 1.56
CA LEU A 13 -13.05 3.58 2.54
C LEU A 13 -14.08 4.55 1.98
N GLY A 14 -13.94 4.97 0.72
CA GLY A 14 -14.91 5.85 0.08
C GLY A 14 -16.30 5.23 -0.04
N ALA A 15 -16.39 3.93 -0.36
CA ALA A 15 -17.67 3.22 -0.43
C ALA A 15 -18.32 3.09 0.96
N ARG A 16 -17.53 2.85 2.01
CA ARG A 16 -18.00 2.88 3.40
C ARG A 16 -18.50 4.27 3.81
N ALA A 17 -17.78 5.32 3.42
CA ALA A 17 -18.20 6.70 3.63
C ALA A 17 -19.54 7.03 2.93
N GLU A 18 -19.75 6.51 1.71
CA GLU A 18 -21.02 6.63 0.99
C GLU A 18 -22.15 5.84 1.64
N ALA A 19 -21.84 4.70 2.28
CA ALA A 19 -22.78 3.90 3.06
C ALA A 19 -23.14 4.52 4.43
N GLY A 20 -22.57 5.69 4.77
CA GLY A 20 -22.88 6.44 5.98
C GLY A 20 -21.93 6.20 7.16
N GLU A 21 -20.85 5.45 6.96
CA GLU A 21 -19.81 5.28 7.97
C GLU A 21 -18.92 6.52 8.09
N ASP A 22 -18.58 6.93 9.31
CA ASP A 22 -17.57 7.97 9.56
C ASP A 22 -16.16 7.37 9.47
N VAL A 23 -15.70 7.17 8.24
CA VAL A 23 -14.35 6.65 7.98
C VAL A 23 -13.30 7.68 8.37
N LEU A 24 -12.18 7.20 8.94
CA LEU A 24 -11.08 8.04 9.42
C LEU A 24 -11.58 9.14 10.37
N ALA A 25 -12.50 8.82 11.29
CA ALA A 25 -13.07 9.78 12.25
C ALA A 25 -12.00 10.63 12.95
N ASN A 26 -10.91 9.97 13.40
CA ASN A 26 -9.76 10.58 14.04
C ASN A 26 -8.48 10.25 13.24
N PRO A 27 -8.11 11.03 12.21
CA PRO A 27 -6.87 10.79 11.48
C PRO A 27 -5.68 10.97 12.42
N THR A 28 -4.71 10.06 12.31
CA THR A 28 -3.52 9.96 13.17
C THR A 28 -2.24 10.43 12.49
N SER A 29 -2.33 10.75 11.20
CA SER A 29 -1.23 11.24 10.36
C SER A 29 -1.72 12.23 9.32
N GLU A 30 -0.79 13.04 8.79
CA GLU A 30 -1.04 13.96 7.69
C GLU A 30 -1.57 13.24 6.43
N GLU A 31 -1.06 12.04 6.14
CA GLU A 31 -1.54 11.21 5.02
C GLU A 31 -3.02 10.84 5.19
N GLU A 32 -3.45 10.46 6.39
CA GLU A 32 -4.86 10.15 6.68
C GLU A 32 -5.75 11.39 6.60
N GLU A 33 -5.25 12.56 7.01
CA GLU A 33 -5.97 13.83 6.86
C GLU A 33 -6.25 14.15 5.38
N PHE A 34 -5.23 14.05 4.53
CA PHE A 34 -5.39 14.28 3.10
C PHE A 34 -6.26 13.21 2.43
N LEU A 35 -6.12 11.94 2.81
CA LEU A 35 -6.95 10.86 2.32
C LEU A 35 -8.43 11.10 2.66
N LYS A 36 -8.73 11.44 3.92
CA LYS A 36 -10.09 11.78 4.36
C LYS A 36 -10.65 12.95 3.56
N ALA A 37 -9.89 14.04 3.45
CA ALA A 37 -10.31 15.22 2.71
C ALA A 37 -10.61 14.90 1.23
N GLN A 38 -9.78 14.07 0.60
CA GLN A 38 -9.94 13.66 -0.78
C GLN A 38 -11.13 12.72 -0.99
N ILE A 39 -11.45 11.84 -0.01
CA ILE A 39 -12.66 11.02 -0.04
C ILE A 39 -13.91 11.91 -0.01
N HIS A 40 -13.98 12.87 0.92
CA HIS A 40 -15.11 13.80 0.99
C HIS A 40 -15.26 14.62 -0.28
N LYS A 41 -14.17 15.20 -0.78
CA LYS A 41 -14.17 15.97 -2.04
C LYS A 41 -14.73 15.14 -3.20
N ARG A 42 -14.29 13.89 -3.36
CA ARG A 42 -14.79 13.00 -4.43
C ARG A 42 -16.26 12.65 -4.23
N LYS A 43 -16.65 12.26 -3.00
CA LYS A 43 -18.03 11.91 -2.64
C LYS A 43 -18.99 13.08 -2.93
N ASP A 44 -18.62 14.30 -2.56
CA ASP A 44 -19.44 15.49 -2.78
C ASP A 44 -19.50 15.88 -4.26
N SER A 45 -18.39 15.73 -4.99
CA SER A 45 -18.35 16.03 -6.43
C SER A 45 -19.10 15.03 -7.30
N SER A 46 -19.26 13.79 -6.85
CA SER A 46 -19.82 12.69 -7.63
C SER A 46 -20.44 11.62 -6.72
N PRO A 47 -21.63 11.87 -6.15
CA PRO A 47 -22.25 10.92 -5.23
C PRO A 47 -22.47 9.52 -5.84
N GLY A 48 -22.19 8.49 -5.04
CA GLY A 48 -22.29 7.09 -5.42
C GLY A 48 -21.14 6.60 -6.31
N TRP A 49 -20.12 7.42 -6.56
CA TRP A 49 -18.99 7.07 -7.39
C TRP A 49 -18.19 5.92 -6.79
N PHE A 50 -17.93 5.95 -5.48
CA PHE A 50 -17.13 4.90 -4.83
C PHE A 50 -17.87 3.56 -4.82
N THR A 51 -19.17 3.57 -4.51
CA THR A 51 -20.01 2.37 -4.51
C THR A 51 -20.05 1.74 -5.91
N ARG A 52 -20.31 2.55 -6.95
CA ARG A 52 -20.27 2.07 -8.34
C ARG A 52 -18.91 1.51 -8.72
N GLN A 53 -17.82 2.16 -8.30
CA GLN A 53 -16.47 1.73 -8.64
C GLN A 53 -16.09 0.44 -7.91
N ARG A 54 -16.44 0.29 -6.63
CA ARG A 54 -16.27 -0.95 -5.86
C ARG A 54 -16.94 -2.12 -6.56
N ASP A 55 -18.21 -1.96 -6.95
CA ASP A 55 -19.00 -3.03 -7.58
C ASP A 55 -18.52 -3.36 -9.00
N ALA A 56 -17.83 -2.44 -9.66
CA ALA A 56 -17.23 -2.64 -10.98
C ALA A 56 -15.86 -3.36 -10.94
N ILE A 57 -15.18 -3.40 -9.79
CA ILE A 57 -13.87 -4.05 -9.65
C ILE A 57 -14.05 -5.57 -9.64
N LYS A 58 -13.40 -6.23 -10.61
CA LYS A 58 -13.42 -7.70 -10.73
C LYS A 58 -12.39 -8.39 -9.85
N GLY A 59 -11.38 -7.66 -9.39
CA GLY A 59 -10.32 -8.15 -8.53
C GLY A 59 -9.12 -7.21 -8.49
N VAL A 60 -8.20 -7.49 -7.58
CA VAL A 60 -6.94 -6.73 -7.39
C VAL A 60 -5.74 -7.67 -7.45
N SER A 61 -4.62 -7.18 -7.98
CA SER A 61 -3.30 -7.81 -7.90
C SER A 61 -2.42 -6.88 -7.09
N GLU A 62 -1.87 -7.36 -5.98
CA GLU A 62 -1.11 -6.55 -5.03
C GLU A 62 0.34 -7.03 -4.95
N GLU A 63 1.26 -6.08 -5.07
CA GLU A 63 2.67 -6.33 -5.32
C GLU A 63 3.54 -6.30 -4.07
N THR A 64 3.21 -5.55 -3.02
CA THR A 64 4.09 -5.40 -1.85
C THR A 64 3.57 -6.06 -0.59
N THR A 65 4.51 -6.40 0.29
CA THR A 65 4.25 -7.04 1.58
C THR A 65 3.21 -6.27 2.42
N THR A 66 3.29 -4.93 2.43
CA THR A 66 2.36 -4.08 3.18
C THR A 66 0.95 -4.13 2.62
N GLY A 67 0.80 -4.02 1.30
CA GLY A 67 -0.51 -4.11 0.65
C GLY A 67 -1.14 -5.49 0.84
N VAL A 68 -0.34 -6.56 0.71
CA VAL A 68 -0.77 -7.94 0.96
C VAL A 68 -1.28 -8.12 2.40
N LEU A 69 -0.57 -7.59 3.39
CA LEU A 69 -1.00 -7.66 4.79
C LEU A 69 -2.36 -6.96 4.99
N ARG A 70 -2.56 -5.79 4.37
CA ARG A 70 -3.86 -5.08 4.39
C ARG A 70 -4.98 -5.91 3.76
N LEU A 71 -4.70 -6.60 2.65
CA LEU A 71 -5.67 -7.49 2.00
C LEU A 71 -6.04 -8.68 2.88
N TYR A 72 -5.09 -9.30 3.58
CA TYR A 72 -5.39 -10.36 4.54
C TYR A 72 -6.27 -9.86 5.69
N GLN A 73 -5.95 -8.69 6.28
CA GLN A 73 -6.77 -8.09 7.33
C GLN A 73 -8.21 -7.81 6.85
N LEU A 74 -8.37 -7.31 5.62
CA LEU A 74 -9.68 -7.09 5.01
C LEU A 74 -10.43 -8.41 4.79
N ALA A 75 -9.74 -9.44 4.31
CA ALA A 75 -10.35 -10.76 4.06
C ALA A 75 -10.80 -11.42 5.38
N GLU A 76 -9.97 -11.40 6.42
CA GLU A 76 -10.28 -11.93 7.75
C GLU A 76 -11.46 -11.21 8.39
N ALA A 77 -11.58 -9.89 8.18
CA ALA A 77 -12.70 -9.08 8.65
C ALA A 77 -13.98 -9.21 7.77
N GLY A 78 -13.94 -9.98 6.68
CA GLY A 78 -15.06 -10.10 5.73
C GLY A 78 -15.32 -8.82 4.90
N GLY A 79 -14.36 -7.90 4.86
CA GLY A 79 -14.45 -6.59 4.21
C GLY A 79 -13.88 -6.53 2.79
N LEU A 80 -13.41 -7.65 2.23
CA LEU A 80 -12.85 -7.74 0.88
C LEU A 80 -13.92 -8.20 -0.13
N PRO A 81 -14.49 -7.31 -0.97
CA PRO A 81 -15.67 -7.63 -1.79
C PRO A 81 -15.35 -8.27 -3.15
N PHE A 82 -14.07 -8.42 -3.50
CA PHE A 82 -13.61 -8.97 -4.78
C PHE A 82 -12.35 -9.84 -4.56
N PRO A 83 -12.04 -10.78 -5.46
CA PRO A 83 -10.84 -11.61 -5.33
C PRO A 83 -9.56 -10.76 -5.39
N ALA A 84 -8.56 -11.18 -4.60
CA ALA A 84 -7.25 -10.57 -4.59
C ALA A 84 -6.17 -11.62 -4.90
N ILE A 85 -5.20 -11.23 -5.73
CA ILE A 85 -4.00 -12.03 -6.01
C ILE A 85 -2.83 -11.37 -5.27
N ASN A 86 -2.27 -12.11 -4.31
CA ASN A 86 -1.00 -11.81 -3.68
C ASN A 86 0.12 -12.11 -4.69
N VAL A 87 0.64 -11.08 -5.34
CA VAL A 87 1.76 -11.20 -6.28
C VAL A 87 3.09 -11.24 -5.52
N ASN A 88 3.19 -10.51 -4.41
CA ASN A 88 4.41 -10.40 -3.60
C ASN A 88 5.02 -11.77 -3.25
N ASP A 89 4.20 -12.72 -2.83
CA ASP A 89 4.67 -14.01 -2.33
C ASP A 89 4.97 -15.03 -3.45
N SER A 90 4.87 -14.61 -4.71
CA SER A 90 5.48 -15.37 -5.81
C SER A 90 7.00 -15.44 -5.59
N VAL A 91 7.59 -16.61 -5.82
CA VAL A 91 9.05 -16.82 -5.63
C VAL A 91 9.86 -15.86 -6.49
N THR A 92 9.44 -15.66 -7.74
CA THR A 92 10.08 -14.76 -8.71
C THR A 92 9.89 -13.27 -8.38
N LYS A 93 9.05 -12.94 -7.38
CA LYS A 93 8.87 -11.58 -6.86
C LYS A 93 9.65 -11.43 -5.57
N SER A 94 9.16 -12.03 -4.47
CA SER A 94 9.75 -11.89 -3.12
C SER A 94 11.25 -12.18 -3.07
N LYS A 95 11.73 -13.25 -3.74
CA LYS A 95 13.15 -13.65 -3.67
C LYS A 95 14.04 -12.97 -4.70
N PHE A 96 13.48 -12.13 -5.57
CA PHE A 96 14.23 -11.39 -6.57
C PHE A 96 14.15 -9.89 -6.33
N ASP A 97 12.95 -9.33 -6.40
CA ASP A 97 12.72 -7.89 -6.28
C ASP A 97 13.16 -7.39 -4.89
N ASN A 98 12.55 -7.92 -3.82
CA ASN A 98 12.81 -7.44 -2.47
C ASN A 98 14.29 -7.65 -2.05
N LEU A 99 14.92 -8.74 -2.50
CA LEU A 99 16.29 -9.09 -2.13
C LEU A 99 17.32 -8.43 -3.06
N TYR A 100 17.31 -8.79 -4.34
CA TYR A 100 18.31 -8.31 -5.29
C TYR A 100 18.05 -6.87 -5.72
N GLY A 101 16.79 -6.43 -5.81
CA GLY A 101 16.46 -5.04 -6.11
C GLY A 101 16.99 -4.09 -5.03
N CYS A 102 16.74 -4.38 -3.75
CA CYS A 102 17.26 -3.55 -2.64
C CYS A 102 18.79 -3.58 -2.54
N ARG A 103 19.42 -4.74 -2.80
CA ARG A 103 20.88 -4.87 -2.81
C ARG A 103 21.55 -3.94 -3.83
N GLU A 104 20.95 -3.75 -5.00
CA GLU A 104 21.46 -2.84 -6.03
C GLU A 104 21.07 -1.38 -5.75
N SER A 105 19.82 -1.11 -5.37
CA SER A 105 19.26 0.25 -5.34
C SER A 105 19.51 1.03 -4.04
N LEU A 106 19.67 0.38 -2.88
CA LEU A 106 19.83 1.07 -1.60
C LEU A 106 21.10 1.94 -1.57
N VAL A 107 22.24 1.33 -1.89
CA VAL A 107 23.54 2.02 -1.90
C VAL A 107 23.61 3.04 -3.04
N ASP A 108 22.97 2.75 -4.17
CA ASP A 108 22.85 3.70 -5.27
C ASP A 108 22.14 4.98 -4.82
N GLY A 109 20.98 4.87 -4.17
CA GLY A 109 20.25 6.02 -3.62
C GLY A 109 21.06 6.84 -2.62
N ILE A 110 21.73 6.18 -1.66
CA ILE A 110 22.58 6.86 -0.68
C ILE A 110 23.73 7.62 -1.36
N ARG A 111 24.37 7.00 -2.36
CA ARG A 111 25.47 7.63 -3.11
C ARG A 111 24.99 8.84 -3.91
N ARG A 112 23.91 8.70 -4.68
CA ARG A 112 23.35 9.82 -5.46
C ARG A 112 22.95 11.00 -4.58
N ALA A 113 22.45 10.74 -3.37
CA ALA A 113 21.98 11.79 -2.47
C ALA A 113 23.10 12.49 -1.69
N THR A 114 24.22 11.80 -1.42
CA THR A 114 25.19 12.26 -0.40
C THR A 114 26.66 12.16 -0.80
N ASP A 115 26.98 11.45 -1.89
CA ASP A 115 28.34 11.10 -2.32
C ASP A 115 29.22 10.48 -1.20
N VAL A 116 28.59 9.92 -0.15
CA VAL A 116 29.30 9.48 1.05
C VAL A 116 30.17 8.25 0.77
N MET A 117 31.41 8.26 1.28
CA MET A 117 32.25 7.06 1.32
C MET A 117 31.68 6.06 2.34
N LEU A 118 31.26 4.89 1.88
CA LEU A 118 30.70 3.84 2.75
C LEU A 118 31.78 3.01 3.46
N ALA A 119 32.94 2.82 2.82
CA ALA A 119 34.01 2.02 3.39
C ALA A 119 34.50 2.60 4.72
N GLY A 120 34.63 1.74 5.74
CA GLY A 120 35.04 2.12 7.09
C GLY A 120 33.94 2.72 7.97
N LYS A 121 32.70 2.85 7.47
CA LYS A 121 31.56 3.29 8.28
C LYS A 121 30.83 2.12 8.92
N VAL A 122 30.20 2.41 10.05
CA VAL A 122 29.20 1.53 10.67
C VAL A 122 27.84 1.91 10.10
N ALA A 123 27.13 0.94 9.53
CA ALA A 123 25.76 1.09 9.07
C ALA A 123 24.85 0.16 9.89
N VAL A 124 23.67 0.64 10.24
CA VAL A 124 22.65 -0.14 10.95
C VAL A 124 21.51 -0.45 9.98
N VAL A 125 21.15 -1.72 9.86
CA VAL A 125 19.99 -2.18 9.09
C VAL A 125 18.93 -2.68 10.07
N ALA A 126 17.81 -1.97 10.16
CA ALA A 126 16.73 -2.30 11.08
C ALA A 126 15.74 -3.30 10.43
N GLY A 127 15.95 -4.60 10.68
CA GLY A 127 15.14 -5.70 10.16
C GLY A 127 15.91 -6.56 9.15
N TYR A 128 15.71 -7.88 9.20
CA TYR A 128 16.44 -8.85 8.37
C TYR A 128 15.49 -9.78 7.59
N GLY A 129 14.39 -9.21 7.09
CA GLY A 129 13.51 -9.84 6.09
C GLY A 129 14.16 -9.90 4.71
N ASP A 130 13.40 -10.14 3.64
CA ASP A 130 13.99 -10.19 2.29
C ASP A 130 14.61 -8.85 1.85
N VAL A 131 14.03 -7.71 2.24
CA VAL A 131 14.58 -6.35 1.99
C VAL A 131 15.85 -6.05 2.78
N GLY A 132 15.95 -6.60 4.00
CA GLY A 132 17.07 -6.33 4.90
C GLY A 132 18.27 -7.26 4.71
N LYS A 133 18.08 -8.37 3.99
CA LYS A 133 19.13 -9.30 3.59
C LYS A 133 19.89 -8.78 2.37
#